data_AF-A0A9E4AC77-F1
#
_entry.id   AF-A0A9E4AC77-F1
#
_cell.length_a   1.000
_cell.length_b   1.000
_cell.length_c   1.000
_cell.angle_alpha   90.00
_cell.angle_beta   90.00
_cell.angle_gamma   90.00
#
_symmetry.space_group_name_H-M   'P 1'
#
loop_
_entity.id
_entity.type
_entity.pdbx_description
1 polymer ?
#
loop_
_entity_poly.entity_id
_entity_poly.type
_entity_poly.pdbx_seq_one_letter_code
_entity_poly.pdbx_strand_id
1 'polypeptide(L)'
;MGFRPKGFFDNPAATREHPLLFELSRPLDDLAEMRLTDFAGKRITMKQIYDQHNIGKPYIPSNYKDVLATLEAEGKIQTNPPADKRIKRKDKVTGEKKVTFADKVIVTFPPRRE
;
A
#
# COMPACT_ATOMS: atom_id res chain seq x y z
N MET A 1 -5.07 0.22 -60.19
CA MET A 1 -3.98 0.49 -59.23
C MET A 1 -4.03 1.97 -58.88
N GLY A 2 -4.39 2.50 -57.72
CA GLY A 2 -4.72 2.02 -56.38
C GLY A 2 -4.73 3.29 -55.52
N PHE A 3 -5.87 3.64 -54.90
CA PHE A 3 -6.19 4.95 -54.31
C PHE A 3 -6.04 4.94 -52.77
N ARG A 4 -5.62 6.08 -52.19
CA ARG A 4 -5.76 6.56 -50.77
C ARG A 4 -4.82 5.99 -49.67
N PRO A 5 -4.72 6.63 -48.48
CA PRO A 5 -4.31 8.03 -48.23
C PRO A 5 -3.43 8.19 -46.96
N LYS A 6 -3.05 9.46 -46.69
CA LYS A 6 -2.52 10.09 -45.46
C LYS A 6 -2.66 9.34 -44.13
N GLY A 7 -1.54 9.37 -43.39
CA GLY A 7 -1.52 9.87 -42.02
C GLY A 7 -1.20 8.82 -40.97
N PHE A 8 0.00 8.88 -40.40
CA PHE A 8 0.19 8.58 -38.98
C PHE A 8 1.23 9.57 -38.44
N PHE A 9 0.73 10.43 -37.57
CA PHE A 9 1.47 11.34 -36.71
C PHE A 9 2.63 10.59 -36.06
N ASP A 10 3.87 11.04 -36.26
CA ASP A 10 5.03 10.62 -35.48
C ASP A 10 4.74 10.86 -34.00
N ASN A 11 4.26 9.82 -33.31
CA ASN A 11 4.24 9.77 -31.87
C ASN A 11 5.43 8.92 -31.40
N PRO A 12 6.60 9.51 -31.06
CA PRO A 12 7.74 8.74 -30.58
C PRO A 12 7.55 8.22 -29.14
N ALA A 13 6.34 8.24 -28.59
CA ALA A 13 6.08 7.91 -27.18
C ALA A 13 5.77 6.42 -26.91
N ALA A 14 6.21 5.48 -27.77
CA ALA A 14 5.84 4.06 -27.62
C ALA A 14 7.00 3.07 -27.50
N THR A 15 8.26 3.49 -27.57
CA THR A 15 9.37 2.53 -27.45
C THR A 15 10.59 3.13 -26.78
N ARG A 16 10.62 3.04 -25.46
CA ARG A 16 11.78 2.58 -24.67
C ARG A 16 11.42 2.71 -23.19
N GLU A 17 11.36 1.54 -22.55
CA GLU A 17 11.72 1.40 -21.14
C GLU A 17 10.69 2.03 -20.19
N HIS A 18 9.71 1.24 -19.76
CA HIS A 18 9.04 1.48 -18.48
C HIS A 18 9.87 0.78 -17.37
N PRO A 19 10.92 1.40 -16.76
CA PRO A 19 11.49 0.87 -15.52
C PRO A 19 10.56 1.11 -14.31
N LEU A 20 9.38 1.70 -14.53
CA LEU A 20 8.47 2.17 -13.47
C LEU A 20 7.69 1.06 -12.75
N LEU A 21 7.85 -0.22 -13.11
CA LEU A 21 7.20 -1.30 -12.35
C LEU A 21 8.06 -1.79 -11.16
N PHE A 22 9.39 -1.63 -11.21
CA PHE A 22 10.29 -2.09 -10.14
C PHE A 22 10.69 -1.00 -9.14
N GLU A 23 10.71 0.28 -9.53
CA GLU A 23 10.95 1.41 -8.62
C GLU A 23 9.83 1.64 -7.59
N LEU A 24 8.65 1.04 -7.79
CA LEU A 24 7.51 1.13 -6.86
C LEU A 24 7.53 0.10 -5.72
N SER A 25 8.49 -0.82 -5.70
CA SER A 25 8.58 -1.87 -4.65
C SER A 25 9.36 -1.45 -3.39
N ARG A 26 10.41 -0.63 -3.53
CA ARG A 26 11.17 -0.05 -2.41
C ARG A 26 10.44 0.99 -1.53
N PRO A 27 9.49 1.82 -2.02
CA PRO A 27 8.85 2.81 -1.18
C PRO A 27 7.96 2.22 -0.07
N LEU A 28 7.57 0.94 -0.14
CA LEU A 28 6.70 0.32 0.86
C LEU A 28 7.43 -0.07 2.15
N ASP A 29 8.71 -0.41 2.08
CA ASP A 29 9.52 -0.76 3.25
C ASP A 29 9.90 0.51 4.05
N ASP A 30 10.29 1.56 3.33
CA ASP A 30 10.55 2.90 3.88
C ASP A 30 9.29 3.48 4.56
N LEU A 31 8.10 3.20 3.99
CA LEU A 31 6.80 3.54 4.58
C LEU A 31 6.56 2.83 5.93
N ALA A 32 7.09 1.62 6.09
CA ALA A 32 6.93 0.81 7.29
C ALA A 32 7.80 1.36 8.44
N GLU A 33 9.09 1.63 8.17
CA GLU A 33 10.05 2.13 9.17
C GLU A 33 9.70 3.53 9.69
N MET A 34 9.29 4.42 8.78
CA MET A 34 8.87 5.78 9.15
C MET A 34 7.62 5.76 10.05
N ARG A 35 6.73 4.79 9.86
CA ARG A 35 5.50 4.63 10.65
C ARG A 35 5.73 4.10 12.06
N LEU A 36 6.62 3.13 12.25
CA LEU A 36 6.95 2.65 13.61
C LEU A 36 7.49 3.79 14.47
N THR A 37 8.23 4.71 13.85
CA THR A 37 8.90 5.83 14.52
C THR A 37 7.95 6.98 14.85
N ASP A 38 7.06 7.37 13.93
CA ASP A 38 6.12 8.50 14.09
C ASP A 38 4.92 8.16 15.01
N PHE A 39 4.50 6.89 14.98
CA PHE A 39 3.38 6.39 15.76
C PHE A 39 3.81 5.57 16.99
N ALA A 40 5.10 5.55 17.33
CA ALA A 40 5.63 4.82 18.48
C ALA A 40 4.81 5.07 19.76
N GLY A 41 4.38 3.99 20.43
CA GLY A 41 3.58 4.04 21.65
C GLY A 41 2.13 4.50 21.48
N LYS A 42 1.68 4.84 20.26
CA LYS A 42 0.31 5.29 19.99
C LYS A 42 -0.62 4.12 19.62
N ARG A 43 -1.91 4.33 19.91
CA ARG A 43 -3.03 3.50 19.46
C ARG A 43 -3.87 4.30 18.48
N ILE A 44 -3.82 3.95 17.21
CA ILE A 44 -4.40 4.75 16.13
C ILE A 44 -5.03 3.86 15.07
N THR A 45 -6.15 4.29 14.49
CA THR A 45 -6.88 3.50 13.47
C THR A 45 -6.25 3.66 12.10
N MET A 46 -6.29 2.62 11.27
CA MET A 46 -5.77 2.66 9.89
C MET A 46 -6.21 3.93 9.12
N LYS A 47 -7.49 4.33 9.24
CA LYS A 47 -7.99 5.58 8.65
C LYS A 47 -7.20 6.81 9.09
N GLN A 48 -6.96 6.97 10.39
CA GLN A 48 -6.24 8.13 10.92
C GLN A 48 -4.76 8.10 10.53
N ILE A 49 -4.13 6.92 10.48
CA ILE A 49 -2.75 6.83 10.01
C ILE A 49 -2.66 7.24 8.53
N TYR A 50 -3.68 6.89 7.72
CA TYR A 50 -3.77 7.36 6.34
C TYR A 50 -3.96 8.88 6.29
N ASP A 51 -4.94 9.41 7.01
CA ASP A 51 -5.29 10.83 6.99
C ASP A 51 -4.12 11.74 7.40
N GLN A 52 -3.40 11.38 8.48
CA GLN A 52 -2.26 12.15 8.97
C GLN A 52 -1.01 12.05 8.08
N HIS A 53 -0.76 10.88 7.47
CA HIS A 53 0.48 10.63 6.75
C HIS A 53 0.38 10.83 5.23
N ASN A 54 -0.82 10.78 4.66
CA ASN A 54 -1.02 10.85 3.21
C ASN A 54 -0.84 12.27 2.63
N ILE A 55 -0.79 13.30 3.46
CA ILE A 55 -0.66 14.68 2.99
C ILE A 55 0.67 14.85 2.24
N GLY A 56 0.58 15.15 0.95
CA GLY A 56 1.74 15.35 0.07
C GLY A 56 2.47 14.07 -0.36
N LYS A 57 1.90 12.87 -0.13
CA LYS A 57 2.52 11.59 -0.50
C LYS A 57 1.71 10.84 -1.57
N PRO A 58 2.35 10.16 -2.54
CA PRO A 58 1.68 9.43 -3.62
C PRO A 58 1.19 8.03 -3.19
N TYR A 59 0.74 7.86 -1.94
CA TYR A 59 0.34 6.55 -1.40
C TYR A 59 -1.17 6.40 -1.35
N ILE A 60 -1.67 5.24 -1.79
CA ILE A 60 -3.10 4.91 -1.69
C ILE A 60 -3.39 4.13 -0.40
N PRO A 61 -4.65 4.12 0.10
CA PRO A 61 -5.02 3.37 1.30
C PRO A 61 -4.62 1.89 1.25
N SER A 62 -4.64 1.26 0.07
CA SER A 62 -4.23 -0.13 -0.10
C SER A 62 -2.76 -0.37 0.28
N ASN A 63 -1.86 0.56 -0.05
CA ASN A 63 -0.43 0.42 0.27
C ASN A 63 -0.24 0.37 1.80
N TYR A 64 -0.92 1.27 2.50
CA TYR A 64 -0.87 1.31 3.95
C TYR A 64 -1.48 0.08 4.61
N LYS A 65 -2.57 -0.46 4.05
CA LYS A 65 -3.19 -1.70 4.54
C LYS A 65 -2.25 -2.89 4.37
N ASP A 66 -1.52 -2.94 3.26
CA ASP A 66 -0.57 -4.01 2.98
C ASP A 66 0.63 -3.95 3.94
N VAL A 67 1.23 -2.76 4.10
CA VAL A 67 2.33 -2.54 5.05
C VAL A 67 1.93 -2.87 6.49
N LEU A 68 0.75 -2.44 6.94
CA LEU A 68 0.26 -2.78 8.28
C LEU A 68 -0.05 -4.28 8.42
N ALA A 69 -0.52 -4.95 7.38
CA ALA A 69 -0.71 -6.40 7.43
C ALA A 69 0.64 -7.14 7.54
N THR A 70 1.66 -6.68 6.83
CA THR A 70 3.03 -7.22 6.91
C THR A 70 3.63 -6.99 8.29
N LEU A 71 3.58 -5.76 8.82
CA LEU A 71 4.07 -5.44 10.16
C LEU A 71 3.36 -6.24 11.26
N GLU A 72 2.06 -6.51 11.08
CA GLU A 72 1.29 -7.38 11.97
C GLU A 72 1.76 -8.84 11.87
N ALA A 73 1.97 -9.35 10.66
CA ALA A 73 2.48 -10.71 10.43
C ALA A 73 3.90 -10.90 10.98
N GLU A 74 4.74 -9.86 10.93
CA GLU A 74 6.07 -9.82 11.54
C GLU A 74 6.04 -9.65 13.07
N GLY A 75 4.87 -9.39 13.67
CA GLY A 75 4.74 -9.16 15.11
C GLY A 75 5.30 -7.81 15.59
N LYS A 76 5.61 -6.88 14.68
CA LYS A 76 6.12 -5.53 14.99
C LYS A 76 5.03 -4.60 15.53
N ILE A 77 3.77 -4.85 15.16
CA ILE A 77 2.60 -4.10 15.65
C ILE A 77 1.52 -5.05 16.14
N GLN A 78 0.70 -4.58 17.08
CA GLN A 78 -0.50 -5.29 17.50
C GLN A 78 -1.73 -4.61 16.91
N THR A 79 -2.75 -5.39 16.57
CA THR A 79 -3.95 -4.86 15.95
C THR A 79 -5.21 -5.35 16.65
N ASN A 80 -6.25 -4.54 16.62
CA ASN A 80 -7.55 -4.87 17.16
C ASN A 80 -8.66 -4.47 16.16
N PRO A 81 -9.43 -5.43 15.60
CA PRO A 81 -9.29 -6.88 15.76
C PRO A 81 -8.01 -7.45 15.11
N PRO A 82 -7.45 -8.56 15.62
CA PRO A 82 -6.30 -9.25 15.01
C PRO A 82 -6.69 -9.91 13.68
N ALA A 83 -5.71 -10.14 12.80
CA ALA A 83 -5.89 -10.68 11.45
C ALA A 83 -6.74 -11.95 11.39
N ASP A 84 -6.57 -12.86 12.36
CA ASP A 84 -7.32 -14.12 12.43
C ASP A 84 -8.82 -13.91 12.64
N LYS A 85 -9.21 -12.87 13.39
CA LYS A 85 -10.61 -12.51 13.65
C LYS A 85 -11.23 -11.67 12.54
N ARG A 86 -10.48 -11.29 11.50
CA ARG A 86 -10.99 -10.47 10.39
C ARG A 86 -11.57 -11.34 9.30
N ILE A 87 -12.57 -10.79 8.61
CA ILE A 87 -13.21 -11.45 7.47
C ILE A 87 -12.20 -11.56 6.33
N LYS A 88 -11.93 -12.78 5.89
CA LYS A 88 -11.18 -13.07 4.67
C LYS A 88 -12.10 -12.85 3.48
N ARG A 89 -11.70 -11.98 2.55
CA ARG A 89 -12.44 -11.76 1.30
C ARG A 89 -11.68 -12.41 0.14
N LYS A 90 -12.45 -12.92 -0.81
CA LYS A 90 -11.90 -13.44 -2.06
C LYS A 90 -11.39 -12.26 -2.89
N ASP A 91 -10.12 -12.29 -3.24
CA ASP A 91 -9.54 -11.37 -4.21
C ASP A 91 -10.16 -11.63 -5.58
N LYS A 92 -10.51 -10.56 -6.31
CA LYS A 92 -11.19 -10.69 -7.61
C LYS A 92 -10.24 -11.06 -8.74
N VAL A 93 -8.93 -10.82 -8.57
CA VAL A 93 -7.89 -11.03 -9.57
C VAL A 93 -7.27 -12.40 -9.38
N THR A 94 -6.75 -12.71 -8.18
CA THR A 94 -6.08 -13.99 -7.92
C THR A 94 -7.03 -15.09 -7.45
N GLY A 95 -8.22 -14.72 -6.96
CA GLY A 95 -9.18 -15.67 -6.42
C GLY A 95 -8.86 -16.16 -5.01
N GLU A 96 -7.77 -15.69 -4.41
CA GLU A 96 -7.30 -16.12 -3.10
C GLU A 96 -8.03 -15.41 -1.95
N LYS A 97 -8.08 -16.04 -0.77
CA LYS A 97 -8.70 -15.45 0.43
C LYS A 97 -7.69 -14.55 1.15
N LYS A 98 -7.73 -13.24 0.89
CA LYS A 98 -6.89 -12.25 1.59
C LYS A 98 -7.58 -11.73 2.84
N VAL A 99 -6.83 -11.60 3.93
CA VAL A 99 -7.29 -10.93 5.15
C VAL A 99 -7.47 -9.44 4.84
N THR A 100 -8.66 -8.91 5.12
CA THR A 100 -8.94 -7.50 4.85
C THR A 100 -8.55 -6.63 6.04
N PHE A 101 -7.83 -5.53 5.77
CA PHE A 101 -7.49 -4.52 6.78
C PHE A 101 -8.49 -3.36 6.65
N ALA A 102 -9.53 -3.36 7.50
CA ALA A 102 -10.55 -2.31 7.45
C ALA A 102 -10.02 -0.98 8.03
N ASP A 103 -10.60 0.14 7.61
CA ASP A 103 -10.14 1.48 8.03
C ASP A 103 -10.33 1.72 9.56
N LYS A 104 -11.26 0.97 10.16
CA LYS A 104 -11.56 0.99 11.60
C LYS A 104 -10.61 0.14 12.46
N VAL A 105 -9.74 -0.66 11.86
CA VAL A 105 -8.80 -1.50 12.62
C VAL A 105 -7.86 -0.59 13.40
N ILE A 106 -7.79 -0.82 14.71
CA ILE A 106 -6.89 -0.10 15.61
C ILE A 106 -5.53 -0.77 15.54
N VAL A 107 -4.49 0.02 15.32
CA VAL A 107 -3.09 -0.40 15.36
C VAL A 107 -2.46 0.15 16.63
N THR A 108 -1.82 -0.72 17.39
CA THR A 108 -1.00 -0.40 18.55
C THR A 108 0.46 -0.57 18.16
N PHE A 109 1.20 0.53 18.16
CA PHE A 109 2.63 0.53 17.89
C PHE A 109 3.41 0.36 19.21
N PRO A 110 4.51 -0.41 19.21
CA PRO A 110 5.36 -0.51 20.38
C PRO A 110 5.97 0.86 20.72
N PRO A 111 6.29 1.13 22.00
CA PRO A 111 7.04 2.33 22.37
C PRO A 111 8.44 2.28 21.74
N ARG A 112 8.99 3.45 21.40
CA ARG A 112 10.37 3.56 20.92
C ARG A 112 11.29 3.05 22.02
N ARG A 113 12.10 2.04 21.74
CA ARG A 113 13.19 1.64 22.63
C ARG A 113 14.29 2.70 22.47
N GLU A 114 14.54 3.47 23.52
CA GLU A 114 15.68 4.38 23.65
C GLU A 114 16.99 3.60 23.87
#